data_AF-A0A3Q3IRI4-F1
#
_entry.id   AF-A0A3Q3IRI4-F1
#
_cell.length_a   1.000
_cell.length_b   1.000
_cell.length_c   1.000
_cell.angle_alpha   90.00
_cell.angle_beta   90.00
_cell.angle_gamma   90.00
#
_symmetry.space_group_name_H-M   'P 1'
#
loop_
_entity.id
_entity.type
_entity.pdbx_description
1 polymer ?
#
loop_
_entity_poly.entity_id
_entity_poly.type
_entity_poly.pdbx_seq_one_letter_code
_entity_poly.pdbx_strand_id
1 'polypeptide(L)'
;SPLCILFFLVSEERNYMNISLEQRFHELEVHYAEATTLLRLQGTLILDLQHVRTCPLDCASIYYNGVRRSGLYTVVPSLVGAPVEVYCDMDTDGGGWTMIQRRVDGSVSFDRTWRDYRDGFGDLHSEFWLGNDHIHDLSTQGDYISMMIRPRNFRARFSP
;
A
#
# COMPACT_ATOMS: atom_id res chain seq x y z
N SER A 1 44.08 34.18 -54.40
CA SER A 1 42.92 34.77 -55.10
C SER A 1 41.79 35.01 -54.09
N PRO A 2 40.96 36.05 -54.26
CA PRO A 2 39.87 36.38 -53.34
C PRO A 2 38.87 35.22 -53.10
N LEU A 3 38.72 34.35 -54.10
CA LEU A 3 37.86 33.17 -54.06
C LEU A 3 38.31 32.09 -53.06
N CYS A 4 39.61 32.00 -52.75
CA CYS A 4 40.12 31.01 -51.80
C CYS A 4 39.74 31.39 -50.35
N ILE A 5 39.85 32.67 -50.00
CA ILE A 5 39.51 33.20 -48.67
C ILE A 5 38.00 33.04 -48.41
N LEU A 6 37.16 33.33 -49.41
CA LEU A 6 35.71 33.14 -49.29
C LEU A 6 35.34 31.66 -49.08
N PHE A 7 36.02 30.74 -49.77
CA PHE A 7 35.79 29.30 -49.61
C PHE A 7 36.21 28.81 -48.22
N PHE A 8 37.34 29.27 -47.69
CA PHE A 8 37.78 28.96 -46.33
C PHE A 8 36.80 29.49 -45.27
N LEU A 9 36.36 30.75 -45.37
CA LEU A 9 35.37 31.32 -44.43
C LEU A 9 34.03 30.57 -44.48
N VAL A 10 33.54 30.23 -45.68
CA VAL A 10 32.30 29.43 -45.83
C VAL A 10 32.47 27.99 -45.31
N SER A 11 33.69 27.43 -45.35
CA SER A 11 33.97 26.12 -44.75
C SER A 11 34.06 26.18 -43.24
N GLU A 12 34.59 27.28 -42.69
CA GLU A 12 34.73 27.53 -41.26
C GLU A 12 33.36 27.80 -40.61
N GLU A 13 32.50 28.58 -41.26
CA GLU A 13 31.11 28.79 -40.82
C GLU A 13 30.28 27.50 -40.90
N ARG A 14 30.43 26.68 -41.95
CA ARG A 14 29.76 25.36 -42.03
C ARG A 14 30.23 24.40 -40.95
N ASN A 15 31.52 24.38 -40.65
CA ASN A 15 32.05 23.59 -39.54
C ASN A 15 31.52 24.10 -38.20
N TYR A 16 31.47 25.41 -37.99
CA TYR A 16 30.91 26.01 -36.77
C TYR A 16 29.42 25.69 -36.60
N MET A 17 28.62 25.79 -37.66
CA MET A 17 27.21 25.41 -37.64
C MET A 17 27.00 23.91 -37.37
N ASN A 18 27.84 23.04 -37.93
CA ASN A 18 27.81 21.61 -37.63
C ASN A 18 28.18 21.34 -36.16
N ILE A 19 29.21 22.01 -35.62
CA ILE A 19 29.59 21.89 -34.20
C ILE A 19 28.44 22.35 -33.29
N SER A 20 27.78 23.46 -33.64
CA SER A 20 26.62 23.97 -32.90
C SER A 20 25.41 23.02 -32.98
N LEU A 21 25.16 22.40 -34.13
CA LEU A 21 24.10 21.40 -34.32
C LEU A 21 24.38 20.12 -33.52
N GLU A 22 25.61 19.62 -33.54
CA GLU A 22 26.04 18.46 -32.75
C GLU A 22 25.92 18.73 -31.25
N GLN A 23 26.30 19.93 -30.79
CA GLN A 23 26.08 20.33 -29.39
C GLN A 23 24.61 20.33 -29.02
N ARG A 24 23.74 20.93 -29.84
CA ARG A 24 22.30 20.95 -29.58
C ARG A 24 21.66 19.56 -29.67
N PHE A 25 22.17 18.70 -30.54
CA PHE A 25 21.76 17.31 -30.64
C PHE A 25 22.15 16.54 -29.37
N HIS A 26 23.37 16.72 -28.88
CA HIS A 26 23.83 16.13 -27.63
C HIS A 26 23.02 16.63 -26.42
N GLU A 27 22.72 17.92 -26.33
CA GLU A 27 21.84 18.48 -25.30
C GLU A 27 20.44 17.85 -25.38
N LEU A 28 19.89 17.68 -26.58
CA LEU A 28 18.60 17.03 -26.78
C LEU A 28 18.63 15.54 -26.41
N GLU A 29 19.72 14.82 -26.73
CA GLU A 29 19.91 13.42 -26.34
C GLU A 29 19.97 13.26 -24.81
N VAL A 30 20.69 14.16 -24.13
CA VAL A 30 20.75 14.18 -22.66
C VAL A 30 19.37 14.44 -22.06
N HIS A 31 18.66 15.47 -22.54
CA HIS A 31 17.31 15.75 -22.06
C HIS A 31 16.31 14.63 -22.38
N TYR A 32 16.45 13.96 -23.51
CA TYR A 32 15.62 12.80 -23.86
C TYR A 32 15.94 11.58 -22.97
N ALA A 33 17.21 11.35 -22.63
CA ALA A 33 17.62 10.32 -21.68
C ALA A 33 17.09 10.59 -20.25
N GLU A 34 17.12 11.83 -19.80
CA GLU A 34 16.50 12.26 -18.53
C GLU A 34 14.98 12.09 -18.56
N ALA A 35 14.31 12.53 -19.63
CA ALA A 35 12.87 12.37 -19.77
C ALA A 35 12.45 10.89 -19.80
N THR A 36 13.22 10.02 -20.47
CA THR A 36 12.94 8.57 -20.51
C THR A 36 13.22 7.88 -19.19
N THR A 37 14.24 8.29 -18.43
CA THR A 37 14.47 7.79 -17.06
C THR A 37 13.36 8.23 -16.10
N LEU A 38 12.91 9.48 -16.19
CA LEU A 38 11.76 9.97 -15.41
C LEU A 38 10.47 9.24 -15.79
N LEU A 39 10.19 9.03 -17.08
CA LEU A 39 9.05 8.24 -17.55
C LEU A 39 9.09 6.79 -17.04
N ARG A 40 10.28 6.17 -16.96
CA ARG A 40 10.46 4.83 -16.40
C ARG A 40 10.18 4.81 -14.90
N LEU A 41 10.70 5.78 -14.14
CA LEU A 41 10.43 5.92 -12.71
C LEU A 41 8.93 6.19 -12.44
N GLN A 42 8.29 6.97 -13.31
CA GLN A 42 6.85 7.22 -13.24
C GLN A 42 6.05 5.95 -13.52
N GLY A 43 6.50 5.11 -14.46
CA GLY A 43 5.91 3.79 -14.75
C GLY A 43 6.02 2.80 -13.58
N THR A 44 7.18 2.73 -12.90
CA THR A 44 7.35 1.88 -11.71
C THR A 44 6.47 2.36 -10.55
N LEU A 45 6.42 3.67 -10.30
CA LEU A 45 5.57 4.26 -9.26
C LEU A 45 4.08 4.01 -9.51
N ILE A 46 3.61 4.04 -10.77
CA ILE A 46 2.22 3.72 -11.12
C ILE A 46 1.90 2.25 -10.85
N LEU A 47 2.82 1.33 -11.16
CA LEU A 47 2.66 -0.10 -10.86
C LEU A 47 2.64 -0.37 -9.36
N ASP A 48 3.47 0.33 -8.58
CA ASP A 48 3.48 0.25 -7.11
C ASP A 48 2.18 0.82 -6.51
N LEU A 49 1.68 1.94 -7.01
CA LEU A 49 0.40 2.52 -6.60
C LEU A 49 -0.80 1.64 -6.96
N GLN A 50 -0.72 0.86 -8.04
CA GLN A 50 -1.72 -0.14 -8.37
C GLN A 50 -1.65 -1.36 -7.43
N HIS A 51 -0.45 -1.79 -7.01
CA HIS A 51 -0.28 -2.87 -6.03
C HIS A 51 -0.88 -2.50 -4.66
N VAL A 52 -0.71 -1.25 -4.23
CA VAL A 52 -1.33 -0.71 -3.00
C VAL A 52 -2.87 -0.64 -3.14
N ARG A 53 -3.41 -0.52 -4.36
CA ARG A 53 -4.87 -0.60 -4.59
C ARG A 53 -5.40 -2.02 -4.70
N THR A 54 -4.56 -3.02 -4.97
CA THR A 54 -5.01 -4.42 -5.11
C THR A 54 -5.01 -5.20 -3.81
N CYS A 55 -4.15 -4.84 -2.84
CA CYS A 55 -4.08 -5.52 -1.55
C CYS A 55 -4.77 -4.68 -0.47
N PRO A 56 -5.89 -5.15 0.11
CA PRO A 56 -6.53 -4.41 1.19
C PRO A 56 -5.65 -4.38 2.43
N LEU A 57 -5.48 -3.19 3.03
CA LEU A 57 -4.67 -3.01 4.23
C LEU A 57 -5.37 -3.58 5.48
N ASP A 58 -6.70 -3.48 5.50
CA ASP A 58 -7.56 -3.86 6.61
C ASP A 58 -9.00 -4.13 6.13
N CYS A 59 -9.89 -4.51 7.06
CA CYS A 59 -11.30 -4.73 6.77
C CYS A 59 -12.03 -3.46 6.32
N ALA A 60 -11.60 -2.28 6.77
CA ALA A 60 -12.18 -1.01 6.34
C ALA A 60 -11.93 -0.77 4.85
N SER A 61 -10.72 -1.03 4.36
CA SER A 61 -10.35 -0.96 2.94
C SER A 61 -11.20 -1.90 2.10
N ILE A 62 -11.40 -3.14 2.56
CA ILE A 62 -12.28 -4.13 1.92
C ILE A 62 -13.72 -3.60 1.85
N TYR A 63 -14.19 -3.00 2.94
CA TYR A 63 -15.52 -2.40 3.00
C TYR A 63 -15.66 -1.18 2.08
N TYR A 64 -14.69 -0.28 2.03
CA TYR A 64 -14.75 0.86 1.09
C TYR A 64 -14.74 0.42 -0.38
N ASN A 65 -14.15 -0.73 -0.68
CA ASN A 65 -14.19 -1.37 -2.00
C ASN A 65 -15.53 -2.06 -2.33
N GLY A 66 -16.56 -1.91 -1.48
CA GLY A 66 -17.93 -2.35 -1.75
C GLY A 66 -18.27 -3.76 -1.25
N VAL A 67 -17.35 -4.45 -0.58
CA VAL A 67 -17.63 -5.74 0.03
C VAL A 67 -18.44 -5.54 1.31
N ARG A 68 -19.54 -6.28 1.44
CA ARG A 68 -20.52 -6.13 2.54
C ARG A 68 -20.79 -7.41 3.32
N ARG A 69 -20.16 -8.53 2.96
CA ARG A 69 -20.36 -9.81 3.66
C ARG A 69 -19.32 -9.96 4.76
N SER A 70 -19.76 -10.29 5.97
CA SER A 70 -18.84 -10.68 7.04
C SER A 70 -18.20 -12.03 6.76
N GLY A 71 -16.94 -12.21 7.16
CA GLY A 71 -16.21 -13.45 6.90
C GLY A 71 -14.70 -13.30 7.04
N LEU A 72 -13.97 -14.33 6.63
CA LEU A 72 -12.50 -14.31 6.60
C LEU A 72 -12.00 -13.64 5.32
N TYR A 73 -11.00 -12.79 5.51
CA TYR A 73 -10.34 -12.07 4.44
C TYR A 73 -8.85 -12.02 4.69
N THR A 74 -8.08 -11.97 3.61
CA THR A 74 -6.65 -11.72 3.67
C THR A 74 -6.41 -10.22 3.53
N VAL A 75 -5.69 -9.64 4.50
CA VAL A 75 -5.28 -8.24 4.51
C VAL A 75 -3.75 -8.16 4.53
N VAL A 76 -3.20 -7.02 4.12
CA VAL A 76 -1.75 -6.75 4.13
C VAL A 76 -1.50 -5.49 4.95
N PRO A 77 -1.39 -5.60 6.28
CA PRO A 77 -1.33 -4.45 7.20
C PRO A 77 -0.12 -3.54 6.98
N SER A 78 0.96 -4.09 6.43
CA SER A 78 2.20 -3.36 6.17
C SER A 78 2.66 -3.64 4.74
N LEU A 79 3.12 -2.61 4.03
CA LEU A 79 3.65 -2.74 2.67
C LEU A 79 4.83 -3.70 2.55
N VAL A 80 5.54 -3.94 3.67
CA VAL A 80 6.68 -4.85 3.77
C VAL A 80 6.30 -6.12 4.56
N GLY A 81 5.09 -6.16 5.12
CA GLY A 81 4.58 -7.25 5.94
C GLY A 81 4.02 -8.41 5.13
N ALA A 82 3.91 -9.57 5.78
CA ALA A 82 3.24 -10.74 5.20
C ALA A 82 1.71 -10.53 5.21
N PRO A 83 0.98 -11.13 4.25
CA PRO A 83 -0.48 -11.17 4.31
C PRO A 83 -0.96 -11.94 5.56
N VAL A 84 -2.00 -11.42 6.19
CA VAL A 84 -2.60 -11.97 7.41
C VAL A 84 -4.07 -12.26 7.14
N GLU A 85 -4.57 -13.41 7.60
CA GLU A 85 -5.99 -13.71 7.58
C GLU A 85 -6.68 -13.12 8.80
N VAL A 86 -7.77 -12.40 8.58
CA VAL A 86 -8.55 -11.73 9.63
C VAL A 86 -10.04 -11.99 9.42
N TYR A 87 -10.80 -11.96 10.51
CA TYR A 87 -12.26 -11.92 10.41
C TYR A 87 -12.73 -10.47 10.30
N CYS A 88 -13.42 -10.15 9.20
CA CYS A 88 -14.06 -8.86 9.01
C CYS A 88 -15.55 -8.93 9.34
N ASP A 89 -15.98 -8.08 10.26
CA ASP A 89 -17.40 -7.81 10.51
C ASP A 89 -17.83 -6.60 9.67
N MET A 90 -18.61 -6.90 8.63
CA MET A 90 -19.12 -5.93 7.66
C MET A 90 -20.55 -5.48 7.95
N ASP A 91 -21.18 -6.05 8.99
CA ASP A 91 -22.60 -5.86 9.28
C ASP A 91 -22.81 -4.96 10.50
N THR A 92 -21.97 -5.09 11.53
CA THR A 92 -22.11 -4.37 12.81
C THR A 92 -21.69 -2.91 12.69
N ASP A 93 -22.48 -1.99 13.27
CA ASP A 93 -22.12 -0.58 13.50
C ASP A 93 -21.49 0.14 12.29
N GLY A 94 -22.03 -0.13 11.09
CA GLY A 94 -21.56 0.48 9.85
C GLY A 94 -20.53 -0.32 9.06
N GLY A 95 -20.07 -1.47 9.59
CA GLY A 95 -19.19 -2.42 8.93
C GLY A 95 -17.73 -1.98 8.81
N GLY A 96 -16.89 -2.85 8.27
CA GLY A 96 -15.45 -2.59 8.08
C GLY A 96 -14.60 -2.87 9.31
N TRP A 97 -15.11 -3.63 10.28
CA TRP A 97 -14.41 -3.93 11.52
C TRP A 97 -13.46 -5.12 11.36
N THR A 98 -12.19 -4.93 11.71
CA THR A 98 -11.23 -6.02 11.86
C THR A 98 -11.33 -6.61 13.26
N MET A 99 -11.72 -7.87 13.39
CA MET A 99 -11.78 -8.54 14.69
C MET A 99 -10.40 -8.98 15.17
N ILE A 100 -9.94 -8.42 16.30
CA ILE A 100 -8.64 -8.74 16.91
C ILE A 100 -8.73 -9.85 17.98
N GLN A 101 -9.91 -10.01 18.58
CA GLN A 101 -10.21 -11.03 19.59
C GLN A 101 -11.67 -11.44 19.47
N ARG A 102 -11.93 -12.73 19.56
CA ARG A 102 -13.27 -13.27 19.79
C ARG A 102 -13.24 -14.30 20.90
N ARG A 103 -14.13 -14.14 21.88
CA ARG A 103 -14.56 -15.23 22.75
C ARG A 103 -15.92 -15.69 22.24
N VAL A 104 -16.21 -16.99 22.40
CA VAL A 104 -17.34 -17.95 22.24
C VAL A 104 -18.02 -18.53 23.52
N ASP A 105 -17.36 -19.52 24.04
CA ASP A 105 -17.85 -20.54 24.97
C ASP A 105 -16.71 -21.02 25.89
N GLY A 106 -15.51 -20.47 25.74
CA GLY A 106 -14.31 -20.88 26.47
C GLY A 106 -13.64 -22.14 25.89
N SER A 107 -13.96 -22.52 24.65
CA SER A 107 -13.32 -23.65 23.95
C SER A 107 -11.81 -23.47 23.74
N VAL A 108 -11.31 -22.23 23.72
CA VAL A 108 -9.89 -21.91 23.63
C VAL A 108 -9.39 -21.32 24.95
N SER A 109 -8.33 -21.90 25.51
CA SER A 109 -7.65 -21.31 26.67
C SER A 109 -6.93 -20.02 26.28
N PHE A 110 -7.12 -18.97 27.08
CA PHE A 110 -6.38 -17.70 27.01
C PHE A 110 -5.33 -17.59 28.12
N ASP A 111 -5.17 -18.61 28.96
CA ASP A 111 -3.99 -18.70 29.82
C ASP A 111 -2.86 -19.31 28.98
N ARG A 112 -2.04 -18.43 28.40
CA ARG A 112 -1.06 -18.74 27.35
C ARG A 112 0.25 -17.99 27.58
N THR A 113 1.31 -18.44 26.93
CA THR A 113 2.63 -17.81 27.05
C THR A 113 2.68 -16.48 26.29
N TRP A 114 3.67 -15.63 26.61
CA TRP A 114 3.93 -14.41 25.85
C TRP A 114 4.10 -14.67 24.35
N ARG A 115 4.78 -15.76 23.99
CA ARG A 115 5.00 -16.14 22.59
C ARG A 115 3.67 -16.39 21.87
N ASP A 116 2.75 -17.10 22.50
CA ASP A 116 1.43 -17.36 21.93
C ASP A 116 0.64 -16.06 21.74
N TYR A 117 0.72 -15.13 22.70
CA TYR A 117 0.07 -13.81 22.56
C TYR A 117 0.69 -12.95 21.47
N ARG A 118 2.02 -13.05 21.28
CA ARG A 118 2.72 -12.38 20.19
C ARG A 118 2.28 -12.91 18.82
N ASP A 119 2.30 -14.24 18.67
CA ASP A 119 2.07 -14.92 17.39
C ASP A 119 0.57 -15.06 17.05
N GLY A 120 -0.31 -15.08 18.06
CA GLY A 120 -1.74 -15.36 17.91
C GLY A 120 -2.09 -16.82 18.19
N PHE A 121 -3.36 -17.08 18.54
CA PHE A 121 -3.85 -18.43 18.81
C PHE A 121 -5.37 -18.55 18.64
N GLY A 122 -5.85 -19.79 18.50
CA GLY A 122 -7.26 -20.10 18.32
C GLY A 122 -7.64 -20.28 16.85
N ASP A 123 -8.93 -20.12 16.53
CA ASP A 123 -9.48 -20.25 15.18
C ASP A 123 -10.35 -19.03 14.87
N LEU A 124 -10.07 -18.38 13.74
CA LEU A 124 -10.78 -17.18 13.28
C LEU A 124 -12.29 -17.41 13.07
N HIS A 125 -12.72 -18.67 12.87
CA HIS A 125 -14.14 -19.03 12.80
C HIS A 125 -14.83 -19.07 14.18
N SER A 126 -14.08 -19.26 15.27
CA SER A 126 -14.60 -19.47 16.63
C SER A 126 -13.98 -18.51 17.66
N GLU A 127 -13.17 -19.00 18.59
CA GLU A 127 -12.44 -18.21 19.57
C GLU A 127 -10.99 -18.02 19.14
N PHE A 128 -10.51 -16.78 19.20
CA PHE A 128 -9.13 -16.47 18.84
C PHE A 128 -8.61 -15.19 19.46
N TRP A 129 -7.28 -15.10 19.44
CA TRP A 129 -6.48 -13.89 19.60
C TRP A 129 -5.63 -13.71 18.34
N LEU A 130 -5.75 -12.58 17.67
CA LEU A 130 -5.11 -12.36 16.37
C LEU A 130 -3.57 -12.40 16.46
N GLY A 131 -3.00 -11.97 17.58
CA GLY A 131 -1.55 -11.86 17.77
C GLY A 131 -1.12 -10.41 17.91
N ASN A 132 -0.25 -10.12 18.89
CA ASN A 132 0.16 -8.75 19.20
C ASN A 132 0.93 -8.10 18.06
N ASP A 133 1.75 -8.88 17.32
CA ASP A 133 2.52 -8.34 16.21
C ASP A 133 1.58 -7.88 15.07
N HIS A 134 0.56 -8.69 14.77
CA HIS A 134 -0.47 -8.32 13.78
C HIS A 134 -1.34 -7.15 14.24
N ILE A 135 -1.68 -7.07 15.52
CA ILE A 135 -2.41 -5.93 16.09
C ILE A 135 -1.55 -4.66 16.05
N HIS A 136 -0.25 -4.78 16.29
CA HIS A 136 0.69 -3.68 16.16
C HIS A 136 0.75 -3.16 14.72
N ASP A 137 0.87 -4.05 13.74
CA ASP A 137 0.87 -3.68 12.33
C ASP A 137 -0.46 -3.04 11.89
N LEU A 138 -1.59 -3.50 12.44
CA LEU A 138 -2.90 -2.91 12.16
C LEU A 138 -3.05 -1.50 12.79
N SER A 139 -2.53 -1.30 13.99
CA SER A 139 -2.67 -0.04 14.74
C SER A 139 -1.68 1.06 14.32
N THR A 140 -0.63 0.72 13.57
CA THR A 140 0.42 1.66 13.16
C THR A 140 0.21 2.27 11.77
N GLN A 141 -0.85 1.87 11.05
CA GLN A 141 -1.17 2.31 9.68
C GLN A 141 -1.60 3.78 9.52
N GLY A 142 -1.67 4.55 10.61
CA GLY A 142 -2.19 5.94 10.62
C GLY A 142 -3.45 6.06 11.46
N ASP A 143 -4.09 7.24 11.46
CA ASP A 143 -5.17 7.67 12.37
C ASP A 143 -6.46 6.80 12.36
N TYR A 144 -6.38 5.54 12.78
CA TYR A 144 -7.50 4.63 13.09
C TYR A 144 -7.47 4.41 14.62
N ILE A 145 -8.31 5.02 15.47
CA ILE A 145 -9.78 5.16 15.59
C ILE A 145 -10.47 3.87 16.06
N SER A 146 -10.87 3.93 17.33
CA SER A 146 -11.91 3.15 18.03
C SER A 146 -11.75 1.63 18.10
N MET A 147 -11.18 1.14 19.20
CA MET A 147 -11.32 -0.27 19.59
C MET A 147 -12.68 -0.46 20.28
N MET A 148 -13.60 -1.20 19.64
CA MET A 148 -14.88 -1.55 20.24
C MET A 148 -14.78 -2.89 20.98
N ILE A 149 -14.98 -2.87 22.30
CA ILE A 149 -15.12 -4.10 23.11
C ILE A 149 -16.60 -4.38 23.29
N ARG A 150 -17.07 -5.52 22.78
CA ARG A 150 -18.44 -5.99 23.00
C ARG A 150 -18.47 -7.11 24.05
N PRO A 151 -18.80 -6.83 25.32
CA PRO A 151 -19.09 -7.88 26.28
C PRO A 151 -20.36 -8.59 25.86
N ARG A 152 -20.29 -9.92 25.84
CA ARG A 152 -21.28 -10.79 25.23
C ARG A 152 -22.69 -10.81 25.87
N ASN A 153 -22.93 -9.99 26.89
CA ASN A 153 -24.17 -10.00 27.69
C ASN A 153 -24.79 -8.61 27.95
N PHE A 154 -24.50 -7.59 27.14
CA PHE A 154 -25.27 -6.34 27.20
C PHE A 154 -26.03 -6.09 25.90
N ARG A 155 -27.35 -6.26 25.97
CA ARG A 155 -28.28 -5.58 25.07
C ARG A 155 -28.20 -4.09 25.38
N ALA A 156 -27.31 -3.36 24.71
CA ALA A 156 -27.48 -1.93 24.57
C ALA A 156 -28.59 -1.72 23.52
N ARG A 157 -29.80 -1.49 24.01
CA ARG A 157 -30.88 -0.89 23.23
C ARG A 157 -30.62 0.61 23.24
N PHE A 158 -30.42 1.21 22.07
CA PHE A 158 -30.61 2.64 21.91
C PHE A 158 -32.08 2.93 21.67
N SER A 159 -32.66 3.82 22.47
CA SER A 159 -33.76 4.72 22.07
C SER A 159 -34.14 5.62 23.25
N PRO A 160 -34.52 6.89 23.04
CA PRO A 160 -33.86 7.98 22.31
C PRO A 160 -32.86 8.76 23.17
#